data_AF-A0A973KXH4-F1
#
_entry.id   AF-A0A973KXH4-F1
#
_cell.length_a   1.000
_cell.length_b   1.000
_cell.length_c   1.000
_cell.angle_alpha   90.00
_cell.angle_beta   90.00
_cell.angle_gamma   90.00
#
_symmetry.space_group_name_H-M   'P 1'
#
loop_
_entity.id
_entity.type
_entity.pdbx_description
1 polymer ?
#
loop_
_entity_poly.entity_id
_entity_poly.type
_entity_poly.pdbx_seq_one_letter_code
_entity_poly.pdbx_strand_id
1 'polypeptide(L)'
;LALWQATTVLREHRGDGHIALLTHAGLDGLEALVSHTSSGRGFTPAFARATRGWSEEEWSAAQERLRDKGLLDADGELTEAGTTLRADLEHETDRLAAAPYDHLGAAGVERLTELAGGFAATMLGHGAYPNGIFGKS
;
A
#
# COMPACT_ATOMS: atom_id res chain seq x y z
N LEU A 1 -15.43 7.49 -19.60
CA LEU A 1 -15.63 8.19 -18.31
C LEU A 1 -16.19 7.29 -17.21
N ALA A 2 -17.19 6.43 -17.47
CA ALA A 2 -17.79 5.56 -16.45
C ALA A 2 -16.80 4.61 -15.74
N LEU A 3 -15.92 3.93 -16.50
CA LEU A 3 -14.91 3.03 -15.92
C LEU A 3 -13.96 3.78 -14.96
N TRP A 4 -13.40 4.90 -15.41
CA TRP A 4 -12.52 5.75 -14.60
C TRP A 4 -13.19 6.16 -13.28
N GLN A 5 -14.45 6.58 -13.32
CA GLN A 5 -15.17 6.97 -12.12
C GLN A 5 -15.39 5.77 -11.19
N ALA A 6 -15.81 4.62 -11.73
CA ALA A 6 -16.03 3.41 -10.93
C ALA A 6 -14.75 2.94 -10.23
N THR A 7 -13.62 2.88 -10.95
CA THR A 7 -12.33 2.48 -10.38
C THR A 7 -11.83 3.50 -9.36
N THR A 8 -12.07 4.79 -9.59
CA THR A 8 -11.71 5.85 -8.63
C THR A 8 -12.49 5.68 -7.34
N VAL A 9 -13.81 5.50 -7.41
CA VAL A 9 -14.65 5.33 -6.21
C VAL A 9 -14.24 4.10 -5.40
N LEU A 10 -13.96 2.97 -6.05
CA LEU A 10 -13.47 1.77 -5.36
C LEU A 10 -12.09 2.00 -4.72
N ARG A 11 -11.18 2.69 -5.42
CA ARG A 11 -9.86 3.06 -4.90
C ARG A 11 -9.98 3.94 -3.66
N GLU A 12 -10.78 5.03 -3.73
CA GLU A 12 -10.96 5.92 -2.58
C GLU A 12 -11.63 5.20 -1.41
N HIS A 13 -12.66 4.38 -1.67
CA HIS A 13 -13.32 3.61 -0.62
C HIS A 13 -12.36 2.69 0.16
N ARG A 14 -11.51 1.91 -0.55
CA ARG A 14 -10.48 1.09 0.10
C ARG A 14 -9.41 1.98 0.79
N GLY A 15 -9.04 3.08 0.15
CA GLY A 15 -8.03 4.01 0.64
C GLY A 15 -8.43 4.69 1.95
N ASP A 16 -9.68 5.14 2.08
CA ASP A 16 -10.20 5.76 3.30
C ASP A 16 -10.17 4.79 4.48
N GLY A 17 -10.58 3.53 4.25
CA GLY A 17 -10.46 2.46 5.25
C GLY A 17 -9.02 2.21 5.67
N HIS A 18 -8.09 2.16 4.70
CA HIS A 18 -6.67 1.97 4.97
C HIS A 18 -6.08 3.13 5.80
N ILE A 19 -6.40 4.38 5.45
CA ILE A 19 -5.94 5.57 6.19
C ILE A 19 -6.49 5.56 7.62
N ALA A 20 -7.76 5.20 7.82
CA ALA A 20 -8.35 5.08 9.15
C ALA A 20 -7.62 4.04 10.01
N LEU A 21 -7.28 2.89 9.42
CA LEU A 21 -6.54 1.82 10.11
C LEU A 21 -5.09 2.22 10.44
N LEU A 22 -4.39 2.87 9.52
CA LEU A 22 -3.04 3.41 9.77
C LEU A 22 -3.05 4.41 10.93
N THR A 23 -4.01 5.34 10.91
CA THR A 23 -4.19 6.34 11.97
C THR A 23 -4.54 5.67 13.29
N HIS A 24 -5.41 4.65 13.27
CA HIS A 24 -5.79 3.88 14.46
C HIS A 24 -4.59 3.12 15.06
N ALA A 25 -3.71 2.57 14.22
CA ALA A 25 -2.46 1.94 14.63
C ALA A 25 -1.39 2.95 15.12
N GLY A 26 -1.70 4.24 15.11
CA GLY A 26 -0.79 5.30 15.55
C GLY A 26 0.39 5.51 14.60
N LEU A 27 0.24 5.17 13.31
CA LEU A 27 1.21 5.50 12.27
C LEU A 27 0.90 6.87 11.67
N ASP A 28 1.90 7.75 11.62
CA ASP A 28 1.82 8.95 10.81
C ASP A 28 1.97 8.62 9.30
N GLY A 29 1.75 9.62 8.44
CA GLY A 29 1.78 9.41 6.99
C GLY A 29 3.14 8.94 6.45
N LEU A 30 4.25 9.35 7.08
CA LEU A 30 5.59 8.95 6.65
C LEU A 30 5.98 7.59 7.25
N GLU A 31 5.61 7.31 8.50
CA GLU A 31 5.77 5.98 9.12
C GLU A 31 5.01 4.89 8.34
N ALA A 32 3.80 5.21 7.87
CA ALA A 32 3.03 4.32 6.99
C ALA A 32 3.77 4.03 5.68
N LEU A 33 4.35 5.06 5.05
CA LEU A 33 5.12 4.91 3.81
C LEU A 33 6.41 4.10 4.04
N VAL A 34 7.17 4.43 5.09
CA VAL A 34 8.43 3.75 5.44
C VAL A 34 8.18 2.29 5.75
N SER A 35 7.23 1.97 6.62
CA SER A 35 6.92 0.58 7.00
C SER A 35 6.43 -0.26 5.82
N HIS A 36 5.68 0.33 4.88
CA HIS A 36 5.29 -0.35 3.65
C HIS A 36 6.47 -0.59 2.70
N THR A 37 7.38 0.39 2.54
CA THR A 37 8.60 0.21 1.76
C THR A 37 9.53 -0.84 2.37
N SER A 38 9.71 -0.84 3.69
CA SER A 38 10.49 -1.86 4.42
C SER A 38 9.88 -3.26 4.32
N SER A 39 8.61 -3.41 3.92
CA SER A 39 8.00 -4.72 3.68
C SER A 39 8.43 -5.37 2.36
N GLY A 40 9.22 -4.69 1.52
CA GLY A 40 9.65 -5.15 0.19
C GLY A 40 8.56 -5.12 -0.90
N ARG A 41 7.28 -4.97 -0.51
CA ARG A 41 6.12 -5.00 -1.42
C ARG A 41 5.81 -3.64 -2.08
N GLY A 42 6.40 -2.56 -1.58
CA GLY A 42 6.18 -1.20 -2.04
C GLY A 42 7.22 -0.70 -3.04
N PHE A 43 7.23 0.62 -3.26
CA PHE A 43 8.31 1.29 -3.98
C PHE A 43 9.62 1.27 -3.18
N THR A 44 10.76 1.37 -3.87
CA THR A 44 12.06 1.59 -3.22
C THR A 44 12.04 2.89 -2.40
N PRO A 45 12.82 2.98 -1.30
CA PRO A 45 12.89 4.20 -0.49
C PRO A 45 13.23 5.44 -1.33
N ALA A 46 14.20 5.32 -2.24
CA ALA A 46 14.61 6.42 -3.10
C ALA A 46 13.47 6.93 -3.99
N PHE A 47 12.71 6.02 -4.61
CA PHE A 47 11.58 6.39 -5.47
C PHE A 47 10.39 6.94 -4.67
N ALA A 48 10.09 6.33 -3.51
CA ALA A 48 9.04 6.79 -2.61
C ALA A 48 9.31 8.22 -2.12
N ARG A 49 10.54 8.52 -1.67
CA ARG A 49 10.96 9.88 -1.28
C ARG A 49 10.81 10.88 -2.42
N ALA A 50 11.39 10.56 -3.58
CA ALA A 50 11.39 11.47 -4.73
C ALA A 50 9.99 11.82 -5.25
N THR A 51 9.08 10.84 -5.28
CA THR A 51 7.72 11.05 -5.80
C THR A 51 6.75 11.66 -4.78
N ARG A 52 7.06 11.58 -3.48
CA ARG A 52 6.21 12.09 -2.39
C ARG A 52 6.76 13.32 -1.68
N GLY A 53 7.93 13.80 -2.08
CA GLY A 53 8.50 15.06 -1.61
C GLY A 53 9.10 15.00 -0.22
N TRP A 54 9.57 13.82 0.22
CA TRP A 54 10.20 13.63 1.53
C TRP A 54 11.71 13.72 1.44
N SER A 55 12.33 14.41 2.39
CA SER A 55 13.79 14.48 2.54
C SER A 55 14.37 13.18 3.12
N GLU A 56 15.70 13.04 3.05
CA GLU A 56 16.41 11.92 3.67
C GLU A 56 16.36 12.00 5.20
N GLU A 57 16.41 13.21 5.74
CA GLU A 57 16.32 13.50 7.17
C GLU A 57 14.93 13.15 7.71
N GLU A 58 13.86 13.54 7.00
CA GLU A 58 12.48 13.20 7.38
C GLU A 58 12.25 11.68 7.37
N TRP A 59 12.77 10.99 6.35
CA TRP A 59 12.71 9.54 6.24
C TRP A 59 13.45 8.84 7.38
N SER A 60 14.67 9.30 7.67
CA SER A 60 15.49 8.74 8.76
C SER A 60 14.82 8.95 10.12
N ALA A 61 14.25 10.13 10.36
CA ALA A 61 13.49 10.41 11.58
C ALA A 61 12.24 9.52 11.70
N ALA A 62 11.57 9.18 10.60
CA ALA A 62 10.45 8.23 10.62
C ALA A 62 10.92 6.80 10.90
N GLN A 63 12.07 6.38 10.37
CA GLN A 63 12.68 5.09 10.73
C GLN A 63 13.03 5.02 12.21
N GLU A 64 13.54 6.10 12.81
CA GLU A 64 13.79 6.19 14.25
C GLU A 64 12.52 5.99 15.07
N ARG A 65 11.45 6.73 14.75
CA ARG A 65 10.16 6.56 15.45
C ARG A 65 9.60 5.14 15.33
N LEU A 66 9.75 4.50 14.17
CA LEU A 66 9.34 3.11 13.97
C LEU A 66 10.21 2.12 14.77
N ARG A 67 11.52 2.38 14.91
CA ARG A 67 12.40 1.60 15.80
C ARG A 67 12.00 1.76 17.26
N ASP A 68 11.67 2.97 17.70
CA ASP A 68 11.18 3.23 19.05
C ASP A 68 9.86 2.51 19.33
N LYS A 69 9.02 2.34 18.30
CA LYS A 69 7.80 1.51 18.34
C LYS A 69 8.06 0.00 18.24
N GLY A 70 9.31 -0.43 18.06
CA GLY A 70 9.70 -1.84 17.88
C GLY A 70 9.23 -2.45 16.55
N LEU A 71 8.88 -1.63 15.56
CA LEU A 71 8.36 -2.07 14.26
C LEU A 71 9.45 -2.24 13.20
N LEU A 72 10.58 -1.54 13.37
CA LEU A 72 11.78 -1.72 12.56
C LEU A 72 12.96 -2.17 13.43
N ASP A 73 13.88 -2.91 12.84
CA ASP A 73 15.17 -3.24 13.43
C ASP A 73 16.25 -2.18 13.11
N ALA A 74 17.48 -2.45 13.55
CA ALA A 74 18.62 -1.56 13.33
C ALA A 74 19.00 -1.40 11.84
N ASP A 75 18.68 -2.39 11.01
CA ASP A 75 18.97 -2.40 9.57
C ASP A 75 17.83 -1.73 8.77
N GLY A 76 16.74 -1.34 9.43
CA GLY A 76 15.58 -0.69 8.81
C GLY A 76 14.60 -1.67 8.15
N GLU A 77 14.74 -2.96 8.46
CA GLU A 77 13.83 -4.01 8.03
C GLU A 77 12.70 -4.18 9.08
N LEU A 78 11.56 -4.75 8.68
CA LEU A 78 10.46 -5.00 9.61
C LEU A 78 10.86 -6.05 10.65
N THR A 79 10.59 -5.75 11.92
CA THR A 79 10.62 -6.77 12.97
C THR A 79 9.46 -7.76 12.80
N GLU A 80 9.40 -8.80 13.63
CA GLU A 80 8.23 -9.68 13.71
C GLU A 80 6.94 -8.89 14.06
N ALA A 81 7.04 -7.93 14.98
CA ALA A 81 5.93 -7.05 15.34
C ALA A 81 5.53 -6.14 14.17
N GLY A 82 6.51 -5.58 13.45
CA GLY A 82 6.27 -4.79 12.23
C GLY A 82 5.60 -5.59 11.12
N THR A 83 6.06 -6.82 10.90
CA THR A 83 5.48 -7.74 9.92
C THR A 83 4.04 -8.11 10.27
N THR A 84 3.78 -8.42 11.54
CA THR A 84 2.44 -8.74 12.05
C THR A 84 1.50 -7.54 11.89
N LEU A 85 1.93 -6.35 12.33
CA LEU A 85 1.15 -5.13 12.17
C LEU A 85 0.78 -4.88 10.71
N ARG A 86 1.73 -5.05 9.77
CA ARG A 86 1.43 -4.85 8.34
C ARG A 86 0.47 -5.90 7.79
N ALA A 87 0.58 -7.16 8.21
CA ALA A 87 -0.37 -8.19 7.82
C ALA A 87 -1.78 -7.88 8.34
N ASP A 88 -1.92 -7.49 9.60
CA ASP A 88 -3.20 -7.13 10.22
C ASP A 88 -3.83 -5.91 9.55
N LEU A 89 -3.03 -4.89 9.24
CA LEU A 89 -3.50 -3.71 8.50
C LEU A 89 -4.04 -4.07 7.12
N GLU A 90 -3.39 -4.96 6.37
CA GLU A 90 -3.91 -5.40 5.06
C GLU A 90 -5.19 -6.22 5.23
N HIS A 91 -5.23 -7.16 6.18
CA HIS A 91 -6.42 -7.97 6.45
C HIS A 91 -7.63 -7.11 6.82
N GLU A 92 -7.45 -6.15 7.73
CA GLU A 92 -8.53 -5.25 8.12
C GLU A 92 -8.90 -4.28 7.01
N THR A 93 -7.94 -3.86 6.18
CA THR A 93 -8.24 -3.02 5.00
C THR A 93 -9.14 -3.78 4.03
N ASP A 94 -8.84 -5.05 3.75
CA ASP A 94 -9.64 -5.89 2.86
C ASP A 94 -11.03 -6.17 3.47
N ARG A 95 -11.11 -6.40 4.78
CA ARG A 95 -12.39 -6.54 5.49
C ARG A 95 -13.26 -5.27 5.38
N LEU A 96 -12.68 -4.09 5.57
CA LEU A 96 -13.40 -2.81 5.46
C LEU A 96 -13.84 -2.52 4.02
N ALA A 97 -13.06 -2.97 3.03
CA ALA A 97 -13.34 -2.75 1.62
C ALA A 97 -14.28 -3.81 1.00
N ALA A 98 -14.72 -4.82 1.74
CA ALA A 98 -15.43 -5.98 1.21
C ALA A 98 -16.81 -5.68 0.60
N ALA A 99 -17.54 -4.69 1.13
CA ALA A 99 -18.96 -4.50 0.84
C ALA A 99 -19.32 -4.36 -0.67
N PRO A 100 -18.57 -3.60 -1.50
CA PRO A 100 -18.84 -3.55 -2.94
C PRO A 100 -18.60 -4.89 -3.65
N TYR A 101 -17.64 -5.68 -3.18
CA TYR A 101 -17.33 -6.99 -3.75
C TYR A 101 -18.35 -8.05 -3.33
N ASP A 102 -18.81 -8.00 -2.08
CA ASP A 102 -19.92 -8.84 -1.60
C ASP A 102 -21.20 -8.58 -2.39
N HIS A 103 -21.48 -7.32 -2.71
CA HIS A 103 -22.62 -6.94 -3.56
C HIS A 103 -22.53 -7.51 -4.99
N LEU A 104 -21.32 -7.58 -5.57
CA LEU A 104 -21.09 -8.18 -6.89
C LEU A 104 -21.22 -9.71 -6.86
N GLY A 105 -20.95 -10.33 -5.71
CA GLY A 105 -20.87 -11.78 -5.56
C GLY A 105 -19.69 -12.40 -6.32
N ALA A 106 -19.45 -13.70 -6.09
CA ALA A 106 -18.25 -14.38 -6.59
C ALA A 106 -18.07 -14.27 -8.12
N ALA A 107 -19.13 -14.51 -8.89
CA ALA A 107 -19.07 -14.41 -10.36
C ALA A 107 -18.82 -12.98 -10.86
N GLY A 108 -19.38 -11.98 -10.17
CA GLY A 108 -19.14 -10.57 -10.48
C GLY A 108 -17.70 -10.15 -10.18
N VAL A 109 -17.15 -10.61 -9.05
CA VAL A 109 -15.74 -10.39 -8.68
C VAL A 109 -14.77 -11.06 -9.64
N GLU A 110 -15.07 -12.31 -10.06
CA GLU A 110 -14.27 -13.02 -11.07
C GLU A 110 -14.24 -12.23 -12.39
N ARG A 111 -15.40 -11.79 -12.87
CA ARG A 111 -15.50 -11.00 -14.10
C ARG A 111 -14.81 -9.64 -13.98
N LEU A 112 -14.93 -8.97 -12.83
CA LEU A 112 -14.24 -7.71 -12.57
C LEU A 112 -12.71 -7.92 -12.61
N THR A 113 -12.21 -8.98 -11.97
CA THR A 113 -10.79 -9.33 -11.93
C THR A 113 -10.24 -9.62 -13.32
N GLU A 114 -10.96 -10.40 -14.14
CA GLU A 114 -10.58 -10.69 -15.52
C GLU A 114 -10.41 -9.39 -16.34
N LEU A 115 -11.43 -8.52 -16.29
CA LEU A 115 -11.45 -7.28 -17.06
C LEU A 115 -10.37 -6.30 -16.60
N ALA A 116 -10.29 -6.04 -15.29
CA ALA A 116 -9.31 -5.12 -14.72
C ALA A 116 -7.89 -5.64 -14.90
N GLY A 117 -7.68 -6.96 -14.75
CA GLY A 117 -6.40 -7.62 -14.98
C GLY A 117 -5.93 -7.47 -16.43
N GLY A 118 -6.83 -7.60 -17.42
CA GLY A 118 -6.50 -7.38 -18.82
C GLY A 118 -6.01 -5.95 -19.12
N PHE A 119 -6.67 -4.94 -18.52
CA PHE A 119 -6.21 -3.55 -18.63
C PHE A 119 -4.86 -3.33 -17.94
N ALA A 120 -4.69 -3.83 -16.72
CA ALA A 120 -3.44 -3.71 -15.97
C ALA A 120 -2.27 -4.36 -16.71
N ALA A 121 -2.45 -5.59 -17.22
CA ALA A 121 -1.42 -6.29 -17.99
C ALA A 121 -1.03 -5.52 -19.26
N THR A 122 -2.00 -4.95 -19.96
CA THR A 122 -1.76 -4.11 -21.14
C THR A 122 -0.96 -2.87 -20.78
N MET A 123 -1.36 -2.14 -19.74
CA MET A 123 -0.63 -0.97 -19.25
C MET A 123 0.82 -1.31 -18.86
N LEU A 124 1.03 -2.42 -18.14
CA LEU A 124 2.36 -2.91 -17.78
C LEU A 124 3.20 -3.23 -19.01
N GLY A 125 2.64 -3.94 -20.00
CA GLY A 125 3.32 -4.27 -21.26
C GLY A 125 3.73 -3.04 -22.09
N HIS A 126 3.11 -1.89 -21.84
CA HIS A 126 3.40 -0.62 -22.50
C HIS A 126 4.15 0.39 -21.60
N GLY A 127 4.76 -0.07 -20.49
CA GLY A 127 5.66 0.76 -19.69
C GLY A 127 4.94 1.72 -18.74
N ALA A 128 3.81 1.33 -18.17
CA ALA A 128 3.09 2.13 -17.17
C ALA A 128 3.92 2.49 -15.92
N TYR A 129 4.98 1.74 -15.64
CA TYR A 129 5.94 2.03 -14.58
C TYR A 129 7.37 2.07 -15.11
N PRO A 130 8.21 2.99 -14.60
CA PRO A 130 9.65 2.90 -14.79
C PRO A 130 10.24 1.61 -14.21
N ASN A 131 11.33 1.13 -14.81
CA ASN A 131 12.05 -0.05 -14.32
C ASN A 131 12.73 0.20 -12.97
N GLY A 132 12.79 -0.82 -12.12
CA GLY A 132 13.57 -0.80 -10.87
C GLY A 132 12.99 0.04 -9.73
N ILE A 133 11.71 0.39 -9.79
CA ILE A 133 11.06 1.23 -8.76
C ILE A 133 10.42 0.44 -7.62
N PHE A 134 10.25 -0.87 -7.76
CA PHE A 134 9.67 -1.75 -6.74
C PHE A 134 10.75 -2.38 -5.87
N GLY A 135 10.40 -2.71 -4.62
CA GLY A 135 11.29 -3.34 -3.65
C GLY A 135 11.70 -4.78 -4.03
N LYS A 136 12.45 -5.41 -3.12
CA LYS A 136 12.88 -6.81 -3.23
C LYS A 136 11.61 -7.68 -3.11
N SER A 137 11.18 -8.34 -4.19
CA SER A 137 10.08 -9.32 -4.14
C SER A 137 10.52 -10.60 -3.45
#